data_AF-A0A231R9Q3-F1
#
_entry.id   AF-A0A231R9Q3-F1
#
_cell.length_a   1.000
_cell.length_b   1.000
_cell.length_c   1.000
_cell.angle_alpha   90.00
_cell.angle_beta   90.00
_cell.angle_gamma   90.00
#
_symmetry.space_group_name_H-M   'P 1'
#
loop_
_entity.id
_entity.type
_entity.pdbx_description
1 polymer ?
#
loop_
_entity_poly.entity_id
_entity_poly.type
_entity_poly.pdbx_seq_one_letter_code
_entity_poly.pdbx_strand_id
1 'polypeptide(L)' 'MNHYVQNVRIAKCCRILATTDKSVQQTANEVGYSDMKFFHSLFRKITGSSPQQYRRLQA' A
#
# COMPACT_ATOMS: atom_id res chain seq x y z
N MET A 1 11.77 -6.21 -10.40
CA MET A 1 10.41 -5.68 -10.62
C MET A 1 10.53 -4.21 -10.98
N ASN A 2 10.05 -3.79 -12.15
CA ASN A 2 10.26 -2.43 -12.66
C ASN A 2 9.65 -1.38 -11.69
N HIS A 3 10.39 -0.31 -11.36
CA HIS A 3 9.95 0.75 -10.44
C HIS A 3 8.56 1.31 -10.81
N TYR A 4 8.27 1.38 -12.10
CA TYR A 4 6.96 1.74 -12.64
C TYR A 4 5.83 0.86 -12.11
N VAL A 5 6.01 -0.46 -12.15
CA VAL A 5 4.99 -1.44 -11.69
C VAL A 5 4.78 -1.33 -10.19
N GLN A 6 5.86 -1.09 -9.42
CA GLN A 6 5.77 -0.86 -7.98
C GLN A 6 4.94 0.39 -7.65
N ASN A 7 5.20 1.50 -8.34
CA ASN A 7 4.45 2.74 -8.15
C ASN A 7 2.95 2.56 -8.46
N VAL A 8 2.62 1.89 -9.58
CA VAL A 8 1.23 1.61 -9.95
C VAL A 8 0.52 0.75 -8.90
N ARG A 9 1.19 -0.29 -8.39
CA ARG A 9 0.63 -1.15 -7.33
C ARG A 9 0.41 -0.40 -6.02
N ILE A 10 1.36 0.44 -5.62
CA ILE A 10 1.21 1.27 -4.41
C ILE A 10 0.10 2.30 -4.59
N ALA A 11 -0.01 2.97 -5.74
CA ALA A 11 -1.11 3.89 -6.03
C ALA A 11 -2.47 3.20 -5.94
N LYS A 12 -2.60 1.98 -6.48
CA LYS A 12 -3.81 1.16 -6.34
C LYS A 12 -4.09 0.82 -4.87
N CYS A 13 -3.06 0.45 -4.11
CA CYS A 13 -3.18 0.17 -2.68
C CYS A 13 -3.71 1.39 -1.91
N CYS A 14 -3.14 2.58 -2.14
CA CYS A 14 -3.60 3.84 -1.53
C CYS A 14 -5.09 4.10 -1.82
N ARG A 15 -5.52 3.90 -3.07
CA ARG A 15 -6.92 4.06 -3.45
C ARG A 15 -7.83 3.09 -2.69
N ILE A 16 -7.45 1.82 -2.58
CA ILE A 16 -8.23 0.82 -1.83
C ILE A 16 -8.28 1.19 -0.34
N LEU A 17 -7.15 1.60 0.26
CA LEU A 17 -7.09 1.99 1.67
C LEU A 17 -7.97 3.21 2.00
N ALA A 18 -8.15 4.12 1.04
CA ALA A 18 -8.98 5.33 1.19
C ALA A 18 -10.45 5.12 0.86
N THR A 19 -10.80 4.10 0.06
CA THR A 19 -12.18 3.84 -0.38
C THR A 19 -12.83 2.64 0.29
N THR A 20 -12.06 1.87 1.07
CA THR A 20 -12.52 0.62 1.70
C THR A 20 -11.93 0.42 3.09
N ASP A 21 -12.65 -0.34 3.91
CA ASP A 21 -12.22 -0.75 5.26
C ASP A 21 -11.32 -1.99 5.28
N LYS A 22 -10.91 -2.52 4.11
CA LYS A 22 -10.07 -3.73 4.02
C LYS A 22 -8.80 -3.60 4.86
N SER A 23 -8.32 -4.67 5.49
CA SER A 23 -7.07 -4.56 6.24
C SER A 23 -5.88 -4.23 5.31
N VAL A 24 -4.81 -3.67 5.88
CA VAL A 24 -3.56 -3.42 5.15
C VAL A 24 -3.04 -4.71 4.50
N GLN A 25 -3.16 -5.84 5.22
CA GLN A 25 -2.75 -7.15 4.74
C GLN A 25 -3.59 -7.65 3.57
N GLN A 26 -4.92 -7.50 3.64
CA GLN A 26 -5.80 -7.84 2.51
C GLN A 26 -5.47 -7.01 1.27
N THR A 27 -5.26 -5.70 1.46
CA THR A 27 -4.96 -4.78 0.37
C THR A 27 -3.60 -5.09 -0.27
N ALA A 28 -2.58 -5.37 0.54
CA ALA A 28 -1.25 -5.75 0.05
C ALA A 28 -1.28 -7.04 -0.78
N ASN A 29 -2.01 -8.06 -0.30
CA ASN A 29 -2.21 -9.30 -1.05
C ASN A 29 -2.93 -9.05 -2.38
N GLU A 30 -3.96 -8.19 -2.40
CA GLU A 30 -4.74 -7.86 -3.59
C GLU A 30 -3.94 -7.11 -4.68
N VAL A 31 -2.94 -6.31 -4.28
CA VAL A 31 -2.02 -5.67 -5.23
C VAL A 31 -0.79 -6.53 -5.57
N GLY A 32 -0.74 -7.77 -5.07
CA GLY A 32 0.28 -8.76 -5.40
C GLY A 32 1.56 -8.67 -4.55
N TYR A 33 1.45 -8.26 -3.29
CA TYR A 33 2.51 -8.34 -2.29
C TYR A 33 2.17 -9.35 -1.20
N SER A 34 2.88 -10.48 -1.20
CA SER A 34 2.78 -11.50 -0.14
C SER A 34 3.74 -11.21 1.02
N ASP A 35 4.85 -10.51 0.76
CA ASP A 35 5.81 -10.10 1.79
C ASP A 35 5.44 -8.72 2.34
N MET A 36 4.90 -8.72 3.56
CA MET A 36 4.51 -7.50 4.27
C MET A 36 5.71 -6.63 4.65
N LYS A 37 6.87 -7.20 4.97
CA LYS A 37 8.05 -6.41 5.36
C LYS A 37 8.55 -5.60 4.17
N PHE A 38 8.63 -6.25 3.01
CA PHE A 38 8.98 -5.58 1.76
C PHE A 38 7.93 -4.53 1.39
N PHE A 39 6.65 -4.89 1.46
CA PHE A 39 5.55 -3.96 1.16
C PHE A 39 5.57 -2.72 2.06
N HIS A 40 5.73 -2.87 3.38
CA HIS A 40 5.77 -1.73 4.30
C HIS A 40 6.94 -0.79 3.99
N SER A 41 8.12 -1.34 3.71
CA SER A 41 9.31 -0.57 3.36
C SER A 41 9.12 0.19 2.05
N LEU A 42 8.58 -0.49 1.02
CA LEU A 42 8.31 0.10 -0.29
C LEU A 42 7.19 1.15 -0.23
N PHE A 43 6.09 0.85 0.45
CA PHE A 43 4.97 1.76 0.63
C PHE A 43 5.45 3.04 1.33
N ARG A 44 6.18 2.93 2.44
CA ARG A 44 6.73 4.10 3.14
C ARG A 44 7.73 4.88 2.27
N LYS A 45 8.54 4.20 1.46
CA LYS A 45 9.47 4.86 0.53
C LYS A 45 8.73 5.68 -0.54
N ILE A 46 7.56 5.23 -0.98
CA ILE A 46 6.80 5.89 -2.06
C ILE A 46 5.83 6.94 -1.50
N THR A 47 5.12 6.66 -0.42
CA THR A 47 4.07 7.52 0.15
C THR A 47 4.55 8.39 1.31
N GLY A 48 5.76 8.15 1.83
CA GLY A 48 6.32 8.83 3.00
C GLY A 48 5.78 8.33 4.34
N SER A 49 4.73 7.50 4.37
CA SER A 49 4.03 7.06 5.59
C SER A 49 3.75 5.56 5.59
N SER A 50 3.46 4.97 6.75
CA SER A 50 3.01 3.58 6.81
C SER A 50 1.57 3.45 6.26
N PRO A 51 1.14 2.28 5.75
CA PRO A 51 -0.21 2.08 5.27
C PRO A 51 -1.31 2.36 6.32
N GLN A 52 -1.05 2.03 7.59
CA GLN A 52 -1.96 2.33 8.69
C GLN A 52 -2.06 3.85 8.94
N GLN A 53 -0.93 4.54 8.90
CA GLN A 53 -0.89 5.98 9.09
C GLN A 53 -1.52 6.71 7.90
N TYR A 54 -1.29 6.22 6.68
CA TYR A 54 -1.94 6.70 5.47
C TYR A 54 -3.46 6.59 5.57
N ARG A 55 -3.99 5.45 6.05
CA ARG A 55 -5.43 5.29 6.31
C ARG A 55 -5.96 6.33 7.29
N ARG A 56 -5.27 6.57 8.41
CA ARG A 56 -5.69 7.57 9.40
C ARG A 56 -5.66 9.00 8.87
N LEU A 57 -4.83 9.30 7.87
CA LEU A 57 -4.76 10.60 7.21
C LEU A 57 -5.85 10.79 6.13
N GLN A 58 -6.57 9.73 5.77
CA GLN A 58 -7.60 9.74 4.71
C GLN A 58 -9.00 9.43 5.24
N ALA A 59 -9.12 9.03 6.51
CA ALA A 59 -10.36 8.98 7.27
C ALA A 59 -10.60 10.34 7.92
#